data_AF-A0A497NEA4-F1
#
_entry.id   AF-A0A497NEA4-F1
#
_cell.length_a   1.000
_cell.length_b   1.000
_cell.length_c   1.000
_cell.angle_alpha   90.00
_cell.angle_beta   90.00
_cell.angle_gamma   90.00
#
_symmetry.space_group_name_H-M   'P 1'
#
loop_
_entity.id
_entity.type
_entity.pdbx_description
1 polymer ?
#
loop_
_entity_poly.entity_id
_entity_poly.type
_entity_poly.pdbx_seq_one_letter_code
_entity_poly.pdbx_strand_id
1 'polypeptide(L)'
;MGVLGKDKLLELIERYKCIYPFDLNLLDGDSYVLTVRNETTLQYLEHKNLISNEIVFTPPNYVAHLTAKSKYGRMGLSFLNAAKVHSGFVGRLALELVNLSNDRAPITIRRGDPLMHIEFITRIGKPSPYTGEYQFQYMSDEEIRMYIPILREVFDNYDELAKIWFKNRPLRV
;
A
#
# COMPACT_ATOMS: atom_id res chain seq x y z
N MET A 1 -3.91 -19.60 7.73
CA MET A 1 -3.29 -18.55 6.89
C MET A 1 -3.74 -18.82 5.47
N GLY A 2 -4.36 -17.83 4.83
CA GLY A 2 -4.91 -17.95 3.49
C GLY A 2 -5.11 -16.57 2.88
N VAL A 3 -4.98 -16.49 1.57
CA VAL A 3 -5.29 -15.31 0.76
C VAL A 3 -6.80 -15.04 0.85
N LEU A 4 -7.17 -13.77 0.95
CA LEU A 4 -8.57 -13.38 1.01
C LEU A 4 -9.20 -13.46 -0.38
N GLY A 5 -10.33 -14.14 -0.48
CA GLY A 5 -11.16 -14.08 -1.68
C GLY A 5 -11.72 -12.69 -1.91
N LYS A 6 -12.12 -12.42 -3.15
CA LYS A 6 -12.71 -11.14 -3.59
C LYS A 6 -13.82 -10.60 -2.67
N ASP A 7 -14.73 -11.46 -2.21
CA ASP A 7 -15.83 -11.08 -1.31
C ASP A 7 -15.32 -10.55 0.03
N LYS A 8 -14.33 -11.22 0.62
CA LYS A 8 -13.71 -10.80 1.88
C LYS A 8 -12.84 -9.56 1.72
N LEU A 9 -12.18 -9.42 0.58
CA LEU A 9 -11.46 -8.19 0.27
C LEU A 9 -12.43 -7.00 0.18
N LEU A 10 -13.57 -7.15 -0.50
CA LEU A 10 -14.61 -6.12 -0.58
C LEU A 10 -15.15 -5.75 0.81
N GLU A 11 -15.45 -6.72 1.67
CA GLU A 11 -15.87 -6.46 3.06
C GLU A 11 -14.83 -5.61 3.82
N LEU A 12 -13.53 -5.89 3.65
CA LEU A 12 -12.46 -5.09 4.27
C LEU A 12 -12.37 -3.68 3.69
N ILE A 13 -12.54 -3.52 2.39
CA ILE A 13 -12.50 -2.22 1.72
C ILE A 13 -13.66 -1.35 2.19
N GLU A 14 -14.88 -1.90 2.22
CA GLU A 14 -16.08 -1.18 2.64
C GLU A 14 -16.03 -0.80 4.12
N ARG A 15 -15.63 -1.73 4.99
CA ARG A 15 -15.66 -1.51 6.44
C ARG A 15 -14.49 -0.66 6.92
N TYR A 16 -13.28 -0.91 6.41
CA TYR A 16 -12.05 -0.36 6.96
C TYR A 16 -11.28 0.53 6.00
N LYS A 17 -11.76 0.73 4.77
CA LYS A 17 -11.03 1.46 3.74
C LYS A 17 -9.61 0.91 3.57
N CYS A 18 -9.46 -0.42 3.56
CA CYS A 18 -8.15 -1.07 3.46
C CYS A 18 -7.41 -0.68 2.16
N ILE A 19 -8.13 -0.21 1.15
CA ILE A 19 -7.64 0.43 -0.06
C ILE A 19 -8.45 1.70 -0.30
N TYR A 20 -7.80 2.87 -0.43
CA TYR A 20 -8.48 4.14 -0.66
C TYR A 20 -7.64 5.14 -1.49
N PRO A 21 -8.19 5.78 -2.53
CA PRO A 21 -9.53 5.55 -3.09
C PRO A 21 -9.65 4.15 -3.72
N PHE A 22 -10.85 3.59 -3.69
CA PHE A 22 -11.14 2.28 -4.26
C PHE A 22 -11.86 2.42 -5.61
N ASP A 23 -11.42 1.65 -6.61
CA ASP A 23 -12.10 1.49 -7.90
C ASP A 23 -12.40 0.00 -8.14
N LEU A 24 -13.68 -0.32 -8.32
CA LEU A 24 -14.13 -1.69 -8.57
C LEU A 24 -13.47 -2.33 -9.80
N ASN A 25 -13.11 -1.53 -10.81
CA ASN A 25 -12.48 -2.01 -12.05
C ASN A 25 -11.03 -2.45 -11.85
N LEU A 26 -10.42 -2.13 -10.70
CA LEU A 26 -9.06 -2.51 -10.35
C LEU A 26 -9.01 -3.78 -9.48
N LEU A 27 -10.15 -4.40 -9.18
CA LEU A 27 -10.15 -5.77 -8.65
C LEU A 27 -9.71 -6.76 -9.72
N ASP A 28 -8.79 -7.65 -9.35
CA ASP A 28 -8.23 -8.67 -10.24
C ASP A 28 -8.12 -10.00 -9.48
N GLY A 29 -9.11 -10.87 -9.68
CA GLY A 29 -9.26 -12.11 -8.92
C GLY A 29 -9.40 -11.85 -7.43
N ASP A 30 -8.51 -12.45 -6.64
CA ASP A 30 -8.41 -12.35 -5.17
C ASP A 30 -7.48 -11.20 -4.73
N SER A 31 -7.17 -10.28 -5.64
CA SER A 31 -6.26 -9.16 -5.42
C SER A 31 -6.86 -7.83 -5.88
N TYR A 32 -6.20 -6.74 -5.54
CA TYR A 32 -6.48 -5.41 -6.08
C TYR A 32 -5.24 -4.86 -6.78
N VAL A 33 -5.43 -4.08 -7.83
CA VAL A 33 -4.34 -3.46 -8.58
C VAL A 33 -4.14 -2.02 -8.14
N LEU A 34 -3.05 -1.77 -7.41
CA LEU A 34 -2.62 -0.42 -7.04
C LEU A 34 -2.10 0.36 -8.25
N THR A 35 -2.31 1.68 -8.25
CA THR A 35 -1.94 2.56 -9.35
C THR A 35 -0.87 3.58 -8.95
N VAL A 36 -0.27 4.26 -9.93
CA VAL A 36 0.78 5.25 -9.67
C VAL A 36 0.20 6.62 -9.38
N ARG A 37 0.67 7.27 -8.30
CA ARG A 37 0.22 8.62 -7.92
C ARG A 37 0.62 9.71 -8.92
N ASN A 38 1.88 9.68 -9.38
CA ASN A 38 2.48 10.70 -10.23
C ASN A 38 3.16 10.07 -11.45
N GLU A 39 3.08 10.73 -12.59
CA GLU A 39 3.84 10.31 -13.77
C GLU A 39 5.35 10.38 -13.49
N THR A 40 6.08 9.39 -13.96
CA THR A 40 7.53 9.31 -13.81
C THR A 40 8.15 8.64 -15.03
N THR A 41 9.26 9.17 -15.50
CA THR A 41 10.10 8.52 -16.50
C THR A 41 11.39 8.04 -15.84
N LEU A 42 11.74 6.76 -16.05
CA LEU A 42 12.98 6.14 -15.59
C LEU A 42 13.93 5.97 -16.78
N GLN A 43 15.08 6.63 -16.72
CA GLN A 43 16.18 6.40 -17.66
C GLN A 43 16.79 5.01 -17.41
N TYR A 44 17.52 4.49 -18.39
CA TYR A 44 18.24 3.22 -18.23
C TYR A 44 19.20 3.27 -17.03
N LEU A 45 19.16 2.24 -16.18
CA LEU A 45 19.85 2.12 -14.89
C LEU A 45 19.50 3.20 -13.85
N GLU A 46 18.43 3.98 -14.07
CA GLU A 46 17.96 4.94 -13.08
C GLU A 46 17.10 4.24 -12.03
N HIS A 47 17.39 4.55 -10.76
CA HIS A 47 16.57 4.17 -9.62
C HIS A 47 15.60 5.30 -9.25
N LYS A 48 14.31 4.97 -9.08
CA LYS A 48 13.29 5.90 -8.58
C LYS A 48 12.30 5.24 -7.62
N ASN A 49 11.87 6.02 -6.63
CA ASN A 49 10.75 5.66 -5.78
C ASN A 49 9.46 6.17 -6.39
N LEU A 50 8.56 5.26 -6.74
CA LEU A 50 7.18 5.57 -7.14
C LEU A 50 6.26 5.42 -5.94
N ILE A 51 5.28 6.32 -5.83
CA ILE A 51 4.31 6.31 -4.73
C ILE A 51 2.99 5.76 -5.25
N SER A 52 2.38 4.81 -4.53
CA SER A 52 1.02 4.35 -4.84
C SER A 52 0.03 5.50 -4.75
N ASN A 53 -0.97 5.50 -5.62
CA ASN A 53 -2.07 6.44 -5.56
C ASN A 53 -2.93 6.17 -4.32
N GLU A 54 -3.22 4.89 -4.10
CA GLU A 54 -4.04 4.40 -3.00
C GLU A 54 -3.25 4.35 -1.69
N ILE A 55 -3.92 4.74 -0.62
CA ILE A 55 -3.59 4.42 0.76
C ILE A 55 -3.97 2.97 0.99
N VAL A 56 -3.04 2.22 1.58
CA VAL A 56 -3.23 0.86 2.01
C VAL A 56 -3.32 0.86 3.54
N PHE A 57 -4.39 0.26 4.05
CA PHE A 57 -4.51 -0.08 5.47
C PHE A 57 -4.63 -1.59 5.62
N THR A 58 -3.73 -2.20 6.38
CA THR A 58 -3.84 -3.62 6.76
C THR A 58 -4.36 -3.73 8.19
N PRO A 59 -5.59 -4.21 8.45
CA PRO A 59 -6.07 -4.38 9.80
C PRO A 59 -5.21 -5.38 10.60
N PRO A 60 -5.28 -5.39 11.95
CA PRO A 60 -4.33 -6.15 12.79
C PRO A 60 -4.21 -7.63 12.44
N ASN A 61 -5.32 -8.26 12.05
CA ASN A 61 -5.40 -9.69 11.74
C ASN A 61 -4.95 -10.05 10.31
N TYR A 62 -4.46 -9.08 9.55
CA TYR A 62 -4.03 -9.27 8.18
C TYR A 62 -2.62 -8.73 7.96
N VAL A 63 -1.95 -9.31 6.98
CA VAL A 63 -0.81 -8.70 6.29
C VAL A 63 -1.18 -8.59 4.83
N ALA A 64 -0.44 -7.79 4.06
CA ALA A 64 -0.58 -7.80 2.62
C ALA A 64 0.74 -8.10 1.92
N HIS A 65 0.67 -8.73 0.76
CA HIS A 65 1.80 -9.01 -0.09
C HIS A 65 1.63 -8.31 -1.43
N LEU A 66 2.75 -7.84 -1.98
CA LEU A 66 2.78 -7.11 -3.23
C LEU A 66 3.45 -7.93 -4.31
N THR A 67 2.83 -7.95 -5.48
CA THR A 67 3.40 -8.59 -6.67
C THR A 67 3.38 -7.59 -7.81
N ALA A 68 4.51 -7.40 -8.48
CA ALA A 68 4.60 -6.53 -9.65
C ALA A 68 3.71 -7.04 -10.79
N LYS A 69 3.06 -6.13 -11.55
CA LYS A 69 2.35 -6.56 -12.76
C LYS A 69 3.33 -7.12 -13.78
N SER A 70 2.99 -8.28 -14.33
CA SER A 70 3.84 -9.02 -15.29
C SER A 70 4.27 -8.18 -16.49
N LYS A 71 3.48 -7.20 -16.94
CA LYS A 71 3.82 -6.29 -18.02
C LYS A 71 5.16 -5.57 -17.78
N TYR A 72 5.43 -5.12 -16.55
CA TYR A 72 6.63 -4.36 -16.22
C TYR A 72 7.88 -5.25 -16.17
N GLY A 73 7.75 -6.45 -15.59
CA GLY A 73 8.84 -7.43 -15.62
C GLY A 73 9.25 -7.79 -17.05
N ARG A 74 8.28 -7.91 -17.97
CA ARG A 74 8.55 -8.16 -19.40
C ARG A 74 9.18 -6.98 -20.14
N MET A 75 9.01 -5.75 -19.63
CA MET A 75 9.66 -4.53 -20.15
C MET A 75 11.08 -4.33 -19.60
N GLY A 76 11.55 -5.20 -18.70
CA GLY A 76 12.84 -5.02 -18.02
C GLY A 76 12.81 -4.01 -16.88
N LEU A 77 11.62 -3.63 -16.39
CA LEU A 77 11.47 -2.81 -15.20
C LEU A 77 11.46 -3.70 -13.96
N SER A 78 12.44 -3.52 -13.07
CA SER A 78 12.61 -4.32 -11.86
C SER A 78 12.12 -3.56 -10.63
N PHE A 79 11.45 -4.30 -9.74
CA PHE A 79 11.04 -3.82 -8.42
C PHE A 79 12.03 -4.36 -7.39
N LEU A 80 12.70 -3.47 -6.66
CA LEU A 80 13.76 -3.84 -5.71
C LEU A 80 13.20 -4.23 -4.34
N ASN A 81 12.04 -3.69 -3.98
CA ASN A 81 11.38 -4.03 -2.73
C ASN A 81 10.38 -5.18 -2.91
N ALA A 82 10.69 -6.34 -2.32
CA ALA A 82 9.71 -7.38 -2.03
C ALA A 82 8.86 -6.91 -0.83
N ALA A 83 7.84 -6.11 -1.11
CA ALA A 83 7.13 -5.40 -0.06
C ALA A 83 6.00 -6.25 0.53
N LYS A 84 6.22 -6.72 1.76
CA LYS A 84 5.17 -7.14 2.67
C LYS A 84 4.68 -5.91 3.44
N VAL A 85 3.38 -5.69 3.46
CA VAL A 85 2.75 -4.67 4.30
C VAL A 85 2.40 -5.28 5.65
N HIS A 86 2.95 -4.72 6.71
CA HIS A 86 2.80 -5.22 8.07
C HIS A 86 1.42 -4.91 8.64
N SER A 87 0.84 -5.86 9.38
CA SER A 87 -0.38 -5.67 10.17
C SER A 87 -0.37 -4.32 10.89
N GLY A 88 -1.42 -3.54 10.72
CA GLY A 88 -1.61 -2.22 11.29
C GLY A 88 -0.94 -1.04 10.59
N PHE A 89 -0.24 -1.27 9.49
CA PHE A 89 0.24 -0.17 8.63
C PHE A 89 -0.94 0.55 7.96
N VAL A 90 -0.89 1.87 7.92
CA VAL A 90 -1.74 2.78 7.14
C VAL A 90 -0.83 3.75 6.39
N GLY A 91 -0.93 3.81 5.07
CA GLY A 91 -0.12 4.74 4.29
C GLY A 91 -0.12 4.42 2.81
N ARG A 92 0.43 5.31 2.00
CA ARG A 92 0.77 4.95 0.62
C ARG A 92 2.06 4.14 0.62
N LEU A 93 2.31 3.41 -0.45
CA LEU A 93 3.48 2.57 -0.58
C LEU A 93 4.52 3.28 -1.45
N ALA A 94 5.76 3.32 -0.96
CA ALA A 94 6.92 3.69 -1.78
C ALA A 94 7.50 2.42 -2.41
N LEU A 95 7.67 2.45 -3.72
CA LEU A 95 8.06 1.31 -4.55
C LEU A 95 9.35 1.66 -5.25
N GLU A 96 10.37 0.84 -5.02
CA GLU A 96 11.73 1.06 -5.51
C GLU A 96 11.87 0.40 -6.87
N LEU A 97 11.99 1.21 -7.92
CA LEU A 97 12.05 0.74 -9.29
C LEU A 97 13.41 1.04 -9.90
N VAL A 98 13.88 0.13 -10.75
CA VAL A 98 15.04 0.35 -11.61
C VAL A 98 14.75 -0.13 -13.03
N ASN A 99 15.08 0.70 -14.02
CA ASN A 99 14.97 0.35 -15.42
C ASN A 99 16.20 -0.47 -15.87
N LEU A 100 15.99 -1.75 -16.13
CA LEU A 100 16.99 -2.71 -16.60
C LEU A 100 16.65 -3.23 -18.02
N SER A 101 15.90 -2.44 -18.80
CA SER A 101 15.50 -2.79 -20.16
C SER A 101 16.71 -3.04 -21.07
N ASN A 102 16.62 -4.08 -21.92
CA ASN A 102 17.69 -4.47 -22.84
C ASN A 102 17.90 -3.45 -23.97
N ASP A 103 16.84 -2.78 -24.39
CA ASP A 103 16.87 -1.72 -25.40
C ASP A 103 17.47 -0.41 -24.85
N ARG A 104 17.68 -0.33 -23.53
CA ARG A 104 18.18 0.84 -22.80
C ARG A 104 17.33 2.08 -23.04
N ALA A 105 16.06 1.90 -23.40
CA ALA A 105 15.14 2.99 -23.64
C ALA A 105 14.58 3.51 -22.31
N PRO A 106 14.25 4.81 -22.23
CA PRO A 106 13.51 5.34 -21.09
C PRO A 106 12.13 4.68 -20.98
N ILE A 107 11.69 4.37 -19.76
CA ILE A 107 10.35 3.84 -19.49
C ILE A 107 9.54 4.92 -18.79
N THR A 108 8.45 5.35 -19.42
CA THR A 108 7.48 6.28 -18.81
C THR A 108 6.32 5.50 -18.21
N ILE A 109 6.04 5.77 -16.94
CA ILE A 109 4.90 5.24 -16.20
C ILE A 109 3.98 6.41 -15.90
N ARG A 110 2.76 6.37 -16.43
CA ARG A 110 1.82 7.48 -16.34
C ARG A 110 1.11 7.49 -15.00
N ARG A 111 0.63 8.66 -14.61
CA ARG A 111 -0.29 8.79 -13.46
C ARG A 111 -1.52 7.90 -13.69
N GLY A 112 -1.89 7.13 -12.67
CA GLY A 112 -3.01 6.20 -12.71
C GLY A 112 -2.71 4.87 -13.41
N ASP A 113 -1.50 4.67 -13.94
CA ASP A 113 -1.16 3.38 -14.55
C ASP A 113 -1.25 2.26 -13.50
N PRO A 114 -1.86 1.11 -13.85
CA PRO A 114 -1.83 -0.09 -13.02
C PRO A 114 -0.38 -0.52 -12.75
N LEU A 115 0.02 -0.63 -11.49
CA LEU A 115 1.42 -0.84 -11.09
C LEU A 115 1.67 -2.21 -10.47
N MET A 116 0.97 -2.53 -9.37
CA MET A 116 1.19 -3.76 -8.61
C MET A 116 -0.11 -4.37 -8.12
N HIS A 117 -0.10 -5.68 -7.92
CA HIS A 117 -1.17 -6.39 -7.23
C HIS A 117 -0.88 -6.34 -5.73
N ILE A 118 -1.94 -6.18 -4.94
CA ILE A 118 -1.93 -6.35 -3.50
C ILE A 118 -2.91 -7.45 -3.11
N GLU A 119 -2.43 -8.40 -2.31
CA GLU A 119 -3.19 -9.54 -1.80
C GLU A 119 -3.18 -9.49 -0.28
N PHE A 120 -4.35 -9.63 0.35
CA PHE A 120 -4.46 -9.69 1.80
C PHE A 120 -4.40 -11.13 2.28
N ILE A 121 -3.70 -11.37 3.38
CA ILE A 121 -3.48 -12.70 3.94
C ILE A 121 -3.83 -12.69 5.42
N THR A 122 -4.64 -13.66 5.85
CA THR A 122 -4.96 -13.86 7.27
C THR A 122 -3.73 -14.25 8.09
N ARG A 123 -3.54 -13.60 9.24
CA ARG A 123 -2.51 -13.93 10.23
C ARG A 123 -3.00 -15.04 11.17
N ILE A 124 -2.08 -15.90 11.62
CA ILE A 124 -2.27 -16.78 12.77
C ILE A 124 -1.52 -16.19 13.98
N GLY A 125 -2.15 -16.19 15.15
CA GLY A 125 -1.57 -15.68 16.40
C GLY A 125 -1.86 -14.19 16.64
N LYS A 126 -1.38 -13.67 17.78
CA LYS A 126 -1.61 -12.28 18.19
C LYS A 126 -0.93 -11.30 17.21
N PRO A 127 -1.58 -10.18 16.85
CA PRO A 127 -0.98 -9.17 16.00
C PRO A 127 0.14 -8.43 16.75
N SER A 128 1.13 -7.96 15.98
CA SER A 128 2.10 -6.96 16.42
C SER A 128 1.98 -5.79 15.44
N PRO A 129 1.12 -4.79 15.74
CA PRO A 129 0.83 -3.69 14.84
C PRO A 129 2.08 -2.90 14.45
N TYR A 130 2.08 -2.34 13.24
CA TYR A 130 3.18 -1.52 12.75
C TYR A 130 3.32 -0.22 13.57
N THR A 131 4.49 -0.01 14.16
CA THR A 131 4.84 1.16 14.98
C THR A 131 6.05 1.92 14.42
N GLY A 132 6.46 1.61 13.18
CA GLY A 132 7.61 2.23 12.54
C GLY A 132 7.34 3.65 12.02
N GLU A 133 8.40 4.31 11.56
CA GLU A 133 8.40 5.72 11.15
C GLU A 133 7.56 6.02 9.90
N TYR A 134 7.28 5.00 9.07
CA TYR A 134 6.52 5.15 7.82
C TYR A 134 5.00 5.11 8.01
N GLN A 135 4.51 5.09 9.24
CA GLN A 135 3.07 5.16 9.49
C GLN A 135 2.52 6.49 8.98
N PHE A 136 1.41 6.44 8.24
CA PHE A 136 0.79 7.55 7.54
C PHE A 136 1.64 8.21 6.44
N GLN A 137 2.64 7.51 5.92
CA GLN A 137 3.51 8.06 4.89
C GLN A 137 2.71 8.51 3.65
N TYR A 138 3.09 9.68 3.13
CA TYR A 138 2.47 10.35 1.98
C TYR A 138 0.96 10.58 2.10
N MET A 139 0.41 10.59 3.31
CA MET A 139 -0.97 11.00 3.60
C MET A 139 -1.01 12.46 4.06
N SER A 140 -2.09 13.14 3.67
CA SER A 140 -2.50 14.44 4.20
C SER A 140 -3.16 14.31 5.58
N ASP A 141 -3.25 15.41 6.32
CA ASP A 141 -3.91 15.44 7.62
C ASP A 141 -5.39 15.08 7.54
N GLU A 142 -6.07 15.48 6.46
CA GLU A 142 -7.47 15.12 6.21
C GLU A 142 -7.64 13.60 6.03
N GLU A 143 -6.78 12.98 5.21
CA GLU A 143 -6.79 11.53 5.03
C GLU A 143 -6.49 10.81 6.35
N ILE A 144 -5.55 11.29 7.16
CA ILE A 144 -5.25 10.71 8.47
C ILE A 144 -6.47 10.81 9.39
N ARG A 145 -7.09 11.98 9.48
CA ARG A 145 -8.32 12.19 10.27
C ARG A 145 -9.44 11.23 9.85
N MET A 146 -9.57 10.93 8.57
CA MET A 146 -10.54 9.95 8.07
C MET A 146 -10.28 8.53 8.61
N TYR A 147 -9.02 8.14 8.80
CA TYR A 147 -8.67 6.82 9.33
C TYR A 147 -8.75 6.73 10.87
N ILE A 148 -8.69 7.84 11.61
CA ILE A 148 -8.71 7.81 13.09
C ILE A 148 -9.88 7.01 13.68
N PRO A 149 -11.15 7.20 13.25
CA PRO A 149 -12.27 6.41 13.77
C PRO A 149 -12.12 4.91 13.50
N ILE A 150 -11.62 4.56 12.30
CA ILE A 150 -11.37 3.16 11.91
C ILE A 150 -10.29 2.54 12.80
N LEU A 151 -9.21 3.28 13.05
CA LEU A 151 -8.12 2.83 13.91
C LEU A 151 -8.57 2.63 15.36
N ARG A 152 -9.45 3.50 15.87
CA ARG A 152 -10.05 3.34 17.19
C ARG A 152 -10.93 2.09 17.28
N GLU A 153 -11.62 1.73 16.19
CA GLU A 153 -12.46 0.52 16.14
C GLU A 153 -11.62 -0.77 16.11
N VAL A 154 -10.55 -0.80 15.31
CA VAL A 154 -9.78 -2.03 15.06
C VAL A 154 -8.66 -2.31 16.06
N PHE A 155 -8.21 -1.32 16.83
CA PHE A 155 -7.13 -1.50 17.81
C PHE A 155 -7.64 -1.33 19.24
N ASP A 156 -7.67 -2.43 20.00
CA ASP A 156 -8.01 -2.41 21.43
C ASP A 156 -7.10 -1.48 22.24
N ASN A 157 -5.82 -1.37 21.85
CA ASN A 157 -4.82 -0.51 22.49
C ASN A 157 -4.53 0.77 21.68
N TYR A 158 -5.53 1.31 20.99
CA TYR A 158 -5.39 2.51 20.15
C TYR A 158 -4.66 3.66 20.86
N ASP A 159 -5.00 3.98 22.12
CA ASP A 159 -4.42 5.13 22.82
C ASP A 159 -2.92 4.98 23.08
N GLU A 160 -2.41 3.75 23.22
CA GLU A 160 -0.98 3.48 23.33
C GLU A 160 -0.27 3.64 21.99
N LEU A 161 -0.86 3.08 20.92
CA LEU A 161 -0.34 3.19 19.56
C LEU A 161 -0.35 4.64 19.07
N ALA A 162 -1.39 5.40 19.38
CA ALA A 162 -1.53 6.80 19.00
C ALA A 162 -0.41 7.68 19.58
N LYS A 163 0.03 7.41 20.83
CA LYS A 163 1.17 8.11 21.44
C LYS A 163 2.46 7.90 20.64
N ILE A 164 2.62 6.74 20.00
CA ILE A 164 3.77 6.41 19.16
C ILE A 164 3.60 7.07 17.79
N TRP A 165 2.49 6.80 17.10
CA TRP A 165 2.26 7.23 15.72
C TRP A 165 2.21 8.76 15.56
N PHE A 166 1.70 9.48 16.56
CA PHE A 166 1.56 10.94 16.49
C PHE A 166 2.66 11.70 17.25
N LYS A 167 3.64 11.01 17.84
CA LYS A 167 4.71 11.62 18.66
C LYS A 167 5.39 12.81 17.96
N ASN A 168 5.68 12.67 16.67
CA ASN A 168 6.37 13.68 15.85
C ASN A 168 5.44 14.35 14.83
N ARG A 169 4.13 14.10 14.92
CA ARG A 169 3.09 14.63 14.01
C ARG A 169 1.89 15.09 14.84
N PRO A 170 1.96 16.29 15.47
CA PRO A 170 0.79 16.86 16.12
C PRO A 170 -0.24 17.16 15.04
N LEU A 171 -1.30 16.35 14.97
CA LEU A 171 -2.49 16.67 14.20
C LEU A 171 -3.05 17.97 14.81
N ARG A 172 -2.90 19.10 14.11
CA ARG A 172 -3.63 20.32 14.48
C ARG A 172 -5.10 19.94 14.40
N VAL A 173 -5.85 20.04 15.49
CA VAL A 173 -7.29 19.75 15.56
C VAL A 173 -8.05 20.88 14.89
#